data_AF-A0A4P9YJU5-F1
#
_entry.id   AF-A0A4P9YJU5-F1
#
_cell.length_a   1.000
_cell.length_b   1.000
_cell.length_c   1.000
_cell.angle_alpha   90.00
_cell.angle_beta   90.00
_cell.angle_gamma   90.00
#
_symmetry.space_group_name_H-M   'P 1'
#
loop_
_entity.id
_entity.type
_entity.pdbx_description
1 polymer ?
#
loop_
_entity_poly.entity_id
_entity_poly.type
_entity_poly.pdbx_seq_one_letter_code
_entity_poly.pdbx_strand_id
1 'polypeptide(L)'
;DPKAYVECLLKTYQKYAGLVAETFKGDSKFSACLDKSCREFINRNSVCENSLKSPELLARHADNLLKKGGKYESLDLEESLNQIITIFRYIEDKDVFQKFYSKFLSKRLVYGLSISEDSEGSMISKLKELCGFDYTLKLQRMFTDVNLSKDFDKGFQDVFKNSDLKMDFSSLILSTSAWPLSIPSCNFNCPTELKKAIDKITGYYNTKHSGRKLTWLHQHARGEIKASFPNSKIPYTFQVSTYQMAILLLFNDKDEITFDEIKSETALSDDLINGNLSIFLKAKILIENNGKIKYNSDYKSKKAKINLNVPIKTEQKIESEETHKNVEEDRKLYIQAAIVRIMKSRKKLKHVNLMEQVISQLQSRFKPKITDIKKCIDILLDKEYIARDEVEKDVLVYVA
;
A
#
# COMPACT_ATOMS: atom_id res chain seq x y z
N ASP A 1 1.67 -6.85 -18.32
CA ASP A 1 1.65 -7.90 -17.28
C ASP A 1 2.95 -7.83 -16.47
N PRO A 2 2.92 -7.71 -15.13
CA PRO A 2 4.12 -7.60 -14.31
C PRO A 2 5.04 -8.82 -14.37
N LYS A 3 4.48 -10.04 -14.45
CA LYS A 3 5.26 -11.27 -14.50
C LYS A 3 6.08 -11.36 -15.79
N ALA A 4 5.42 -11.24 -16.94
CA ALA A 4 6.11 -11.26 -18.24
C ALA A 4 7.18 -10.16 -18.35
N TYR A 5 6.94 -8.99 -17.76
CA TYR A 5 7.91 -7.89 -17.75
C TYR A 5 9.17 -8.25 -16.96
N VAL A 6 9.03 -8.71 -15.71
CA VAL A 6 10.18 -9.05 -14.86
C VAL A 6 10.93 -10.27 -15.41
N GLU A 7 10.23 -11.28 -15.92
CA GLU A 7 10.86 -12.43 -16.58
C GLU A 7 11.67 -12.03 -17.82
N CYS A 8 11.20 -11.05 -18.60
CA CYS A 8 11.93 -10.54 -19.76
C CYS A 8 13.24 -9.84 -19.35
N LEU A 9 13.19 -9.01 -18.30
CA LEU A 9 14.38 -8.35 -17.75
C LEU A 9 15.38 -9.39 -17.21
N LEU A 10 14.89 -10.40 -16.49
CA LEU A 10 15.71 -11.47 -15.93
C LEU A 10 16.37 -12.32 -17.02
N LYS A 11 15.63 -12.74 -18.05
CA LYS A 11 16.18 -13.49 -19.19
C LYS A 11 17.28 -12.70 -19.90
N THR A 12 17.05 -11.40 -20.08
CA THR A 12 18.04 -10.50 -20.70
C THR A 12 19.30 -10.41 -19.83
N TYR A 13 19.14 -10.17 -18.53
CA TYR A 13 20.25 -10.15 -17.58
C TYR A 13 21.02 -11.47 -17.57
N GLN A 14 20.34 -12.61 -17.42
CA GLN A 14 20.95 -13.95 -17.37
C GLN A 14 21.74 -14.27 -18.64
N LYS A 15 21.19 -13.96 -19.81
CA LYS A 15 21.87 -14.17 -21.10
C LYS A 15 23.21 -13.44 -21.16
N TYR A 16 23.23 -12.16 -20.80
CA TYR A 16 24.45 -11.35 -20.89
C TYR A 16 25.41 -11.59 -19.71
N ALA A 17 24.90 -11.90 -18.52
CA ALA A 17 25.72 -12.32 -17.39
C ALA A 17 26.42 -13.65 -17.68
N GLY A 18 25.72 -14.63 -18.27
CA GLY A 18 26.30 -15.89 -18.73
C GLY A 18 27.38 -15.66 -19.80
N LEU A 19 27.13 -14.79 -20.78
CA LEU A 19 28.13 -14.42 -21.78
C LEU A 19 29.41 -13.85 -21.16
N VAL A 20 29.28 -12.94 -20.18
CA VAL A 20 30.43 -12.37 -19.46
C VAL A 20 31.18 -13.41 -18.64
N ALA A 21 30.46 -14.30 -17.95
CA ALA A 21 31.06 -15.34 -17.15
C ALA A 21 31.79 -16.39 -18.00
N GLU A 22 31.15 -16.91 -19.04
CA GLU A 22 31.65 -18.04 -19.83
C GLU A 22 32.65 -17.60 -20.90
N THR A 23 32.30 -16.58 -21.70
CA THR A 23 33.10 -16.17 -22.86
C THR A 23 34.21 -15.21 -22.46
N PHE A 24 33.90 -14.24 -21.60
CA PHE A 24 34.85 -13.23 -21.16
C PHE A 24 35.54 -13.58 -19.83
N LYS A 25 35.32 -14.80 -19.31
CA LYS A 25 35.93 -15.33 -18.06
C LYS A 25 35.80 -14.39 -16.85
N GLY A 26 34.70 -13.63 -16.78
CA GLY A 26 34.46 -12.68 -15.70
C GLY A 26 35.36 -11.45 -15.73
N ASP A 27 35.86 -11.04 -16.90
CA ASP A 27 36.67 -9.82 -17.03
C ASP A 27 35.95 -8.60 -16.42
N SER A 28 36.71 -7.81 -15.67
CA SER A 28 36.18 -6.71 -14.87
C SER A 28 35.63 -5.57 -15.72
N LYS A 29 36.19 -5.33 -16.92
CA LYS A 29 35.70 -4.28 -17.83
C LYS A 29 34.38 -4.69 -18.45
N PHE A 30 34.24 -5.95 -18.87
CA PHE A 30 32.98 -6.48 -19.38
C PHE A 30 31.90 -6.52 -18.30
N SER A 31 32.26 -6.88 -17.07
CA SER A 31 31.34 -6.83 -15.93
C SER A 31 30.85 -5.41 -15.64
N ALA A 32 31.75 -4.41 -15.63
CA ALA A 32 31.37 -3.01 -15.46
C ALA A 32 30.48 -2.49 -16.61
N CYS A 33 30.74 -2.93 -17.85
CA CYS A 33 29.92 -2.60 -19.01
C CYS A 33 28.52 -3.21 -18.91
N LEU A 34 28.42 -4.46 -18.45
CA LEU A 34 27.15 -5.13 -18.18
C LEU A 34 26.36 -4.39 -17.11
N ASP A 35 26.99 -4.02 -15.99
CA ASP A 35 26.34 -3.27 -14.90
C ASP A 35 25.78 -1.93 -15.39
N LYS A 36 26.57 -1.19 -16.18
CA LYS A 36 26.13 0.07 -16.78
C LYS A 36 24.94 -0.14 -17.73
N SER A 37 25.00 -1.19 -18.54
CA SER A 37 23.93 -1.54 -19.49
C SER A 37 22.66 -1.95 -18.76
N CYS A 38 22.77 -2.73 -17.67
CA CYS A 38 21.64 -3.11 -16.81
C CYS A 38 20.92 -1.90 -16.23
N ARG A 39 21.67 -0.93 -15.72
CA ARG A 39 21.08 0.34 -15.25
C ARG A 39 20.36 1.08 -16.38
N GLU A 40 20.87 1.04 -17.60
CA GLU A 40 20.21 1.70 -18.72
C GLU A 40 18.90 1.00 -19.10
N PHE A 41 18.92 -0.29 -19.46
CA PHE A 41 17.72 -0.95 -20.00
C PHE A 41 16.62 -1.21 -18.97
N ILE A 42 16.96 -1.35 -17.68
CA ILE A 42 15.97 -1.56 -16.61
C ILE A 42 15.19 -0.28 -16.32
N ASN A 43 15.85 0.88 -16.39
CA ASN A 43 15.23 2.17 -16.09
C ASN A 43 14.71 2.89 -17.35
N ARG A 44 15.24 2.55 -18.53
CA ARG A 44 14.87 3.16 -19.82
C ARG A 44 14.59 2.06 -20.84
N ASN A 45 13.31 1.79 -21.04
CA ASN A 45 12.82 0.84 -22.01
C ASN A 45 11.46 1.31 -22.56
N SER A 46 10.96 0.65 -23.60
CA SER A 46 9.70 0.98 -24.28
C SER A 46 8.48 0.99 -23.36
N VAL A 47 8.50 0.25 -22.25
CA VAL A 47 7.42 0.25 -21.24
C VAL A 47 7.53 1.46 -20.30
N CYS A 48 8.73 2.03 -20.18
CA CYS A 48 9.11 3.04 -19.19
C CYS A 48 9.51 4.40 -19.80
N GLU A 49 9.26 4.68 -21.08
CA GLU A 49 9.64 5.92 -21.79
C GLU A 49 9.08 7.21 -21.12
N ASN A 50 9.70 7.64 -20.03
CA ASN A 50 9.33 8.72 -19.10
C ASN A 50 8.38 8.34 -17.93
N SER A 51 8.31 7.06 -17.54
CA SER A 51 7.43 6.66 -16.42
C SER A 51 8.13 5.82 -15.35
N LEU A 52 7.74 6.05 -14.10
CA LEU A 52 8.19 5.33 -12.90
C LEU A 52 7.56 3.90 -12.82
N LYS A 53 7.32 3.27 -13.97
CA LYS A 53 6.61 1.98 -14.07
C LYS A 53 7.50 0.78 -13.77
N SER A 54 8.79 0.81 -14.09
CA SER A 54 9.70 -0.32 -13.82
C SER A 54 9.72 -0.72 -12.33
N PRO A 55 9.92 0.23 -11.38
CA PRO A 55 9.88 -0.09 -9.95
C PRO A 55 8.48 -0.54 -9.49
N GLU A 56 7.41 0.04 -10.02
CA GLU A 56 6.03 -0.35 -9.73
C GLU A 56 5.75 -1.80 -10.17
N LEU A 57 6.12 -2.16 -11.41
CA LEU A 57 5.91 -3.50 -11.96
C LEU A 57 6.71 -4.54 -11.20
N LEU A 58 7.94 -4.21 -10.79
CA LEU A 58 8.74 -5.07 -9.94
C LEU A 58 8.09 -5.30 -8.57
N ALA A 59 7.57 -4.23 -7.94
CA ALA A 59 6.84 -4.34 -6.67
C ALA A 59 5.54 -5.16 -6.80
N ARG A 60 4.81 -5.01 -7.92
CA ARG A 60 3.62 -5.82 -8.23
C ARG A 60 3.96 -7.29 -8.45
N HIS A 61 5.08 -7.58 -9.10
CA HIS A 61 5.53 -8.95 -9.27
C HIS A 61 5.90 -9.59 -7.92
N ALA A 62 6.64 -8.88 -7.07
CA ALA A 62 6.93 -9.32 -5.70
C ALA A 62 5.65 -9.58 -4.89
N ASP A 63 4.65 -8.70 -5.01
CA ASP A 63 3.35 -8.86 -4.35
C ASP A 63 2.60 -10.12 -4.83
N ASN A 64 2.63 -10.42 -6.12
CA ASN A 64 2.01 -11.62 -6.66
C ASN A 64 2.70 -12.91 -6.19
N LEU A 65 4.04 -12.90 -6.04
CA LEU A 65 4.78 -14.04 -5.52
C LEU A 65 4.46 -14.30 -4.04
N LEU A 66 4.27 -13.25 -3.25
CA LEU A 66 4.07 -13.35 -1.79
C LEU A 66 2.59 -13.52 -1.38
N LYS A 67 1.66 -13.59 -2.33
CA LYS A 67 0.21 -13.77 -2.08
C LYS A 67 -0.22 -15.24 -2.11
N LYS A 68 -1.07 -15.62 -1.14
CA LYS A 68 -1.75 -16.93 -1.09
C LYS A 68 -2.47 -17.20 -2.42
N GLY A 69 -2.19 -18.35 -3.02
CA GLY A 69 -2.74 -18.74 -4.33
C GLY A 69 -1.71 -18.81 -5.46
N GLY A 70 -0.46 -18.38 -5.23
CA GLY A 70 0.66 -18.70 -6.11
C GLY A 70 0.99 -20.20 -6.04
N LYS A 71 1.09 -20.87 -7.20
CA LYS A 71 1.58 -22.25 -7.31
C LYS A 71 3.11 -22.24 -7.28
N TYR A 72 3.72 -21.84 -6.17
CA TYR A 72 5.17 -21.83 -6.01
C TYR A 72 5.53 -22.77 -4.86
N GLU A 73 6.44 -23.70 -5.11
CA GLU A 73 7.09 -24.46 -4.03
C GLU A 73 8.00 -23.53 -3.21
N SER A 74 8.29 -23.89 -1.96
CA SER A 74 9.04 -23.02 -1.04
C SER A 74 10.46 -22.69 -1.52
N LEU A 75 11.14 -23.64 -2.16
CA LEU A 75 12.48 -23.45 -2.73
C LEU A 75 12.45 -22.52 -3.95
N ASP A 76 11.47 -22.72 -4.85
CA ASP A 76 11.27 -21.87 -6.03
C ASP A 76 10.96 -20.42 -5.65
N LEU A 77 10.25 -20.21 -4.52
CA LEU A 77 9.91 -18.88 -4.05
C LEU A 77 11.15 -18.08 -3.66
N GLU A 78 12.06 -18.66 -2.87
CA GLU A 78 13.26 -17.98 -2.40
C GLU A 78 14.21 -17.63 -3.56
N GLU A 79 14.34 -18.52 -4.56
CA GLU A 79 15.07 -18.22 -5.79
C GLU A 79 14.42 -17.05 -6.54
N SER A 80 13.10 -17.07 -6.68
CA SER A 80 12.36 -15.98 -7.34
C SER A 80 12.53 -14.64 -6.61
N LEU A 81 12.56 -14.65 -5.27
CA LEU A 81 12.85 -13.44 -4.47
C LEU A 81 14.28 -12.96 -4.71
N ASN A 82 15.26 -13.85 -4.78
CA ASN A 82 16.65 -13.49 -5.13
C ASN A 82 16.73 -12.84 -6.52
N GLN A 83 16.00 -13.37 -7.50
CA GLN A 83 15.93 -12.80 -8.85
C GLN A 83 15.32 -11.38 -8.85
N ILE A 84 14.27 -11.13 -8.07
CA ILE A 84 13.72 -9.78 -7.89
C ILE A 84 14.79 -8.84 -7.32
N ILE A 85 15.54 -9.29 -6.32
CA ILE A 85 16.60 -8.53 -5.68
C ILE A 85 17.76 -8.23 -6.65
N THR A 86 18.08 -9.16 -7.57
CA THR A 86 19.03 -8.93 -8.66
C THR A 86 18.61 -7.76 -9.55
N ILE A 87 17.35 -7.73 -10.01
CA ILE A 87 16.84 -6.62 -10.83
C ILE A 87 16.75 -5.33 -10.01
N PHE A 88 16.29 -5.41 -8.77
CA PHE A 88 16.15 -4.27 -7.86
C PHE A 88 17.47 -3.52 -7.64
N ARG A 89 18.61 -4.20 -7.64
CA ARG A 89 19.95 -3.58 -7.53
C ARG A 89 20.18 -2.49 -8.58
N TYR A 90 19.62 -2.65 -9.77
CA TYR A 90 19.81 -1.74 -10.90
C TYR A 90 18.73 -0.67 -11.02
N ILE A 91 17.69 -0.69 -10.18
CA ILE A 91 16.65 0.34 -10.15
C ILE A 91 17.23 1.66 -9.61
N GLU A 92 17.05 2.76 -10.34
CA GLU A 92 17.44 4.10 -9.91
C GLU A 92 16.45 4.66 -8.86
N ASP A 93 15.14 4.56 -9.13
CA ASP A 93 14.06 5.10 -8.30
C ASP A 93 13.53 4.07 -7.28
N LYS A 94 14.37 3.75 -6.28
CA LYS A 94 14.04 2.74 -5.26
C LYS A 94 12.92 3.19 -4.32
N ASP A 95 12.78 4.48 -4.08
CA ASP A 95 11.68 5.06 -3.30
C ASP A 95 10.29 4.73 -3.89
N VAL A 96 10.16 4.70 -5.22
CA VAL A 96 8.93 4.26 -5.89
C VAL A 96 8.64 2.80 -5.56
N PHE A 97 9.62 1.91 -5.71
CA PHE A 97 9.48 0.51 -5.31
C PHE A 97 9.08 0.42 -3.83
N GLN A 98 9.75 1.16 -2.95
CA GLN A 98 9.47 1.17 -1.51
C GLN A 98 8.02 1.53 -1.21
N LYS A 99 7.49 2.58 -1.84
CA LYS A 99 6.12 3.06 -1.60
C LYS A 99 5.08 2.05 -2.08
N PHE A 100 5.24 1.51 -3.30
CA PHE A 100 4.36 0.46 -3.81
C PHE A 100 4.46 -0.83 -3.00
N TYR A 101 5.68 -1.27 -2.67
CA TYR A 101 5.91 -2.46 -1.87
C TYR A 101 5.30 -2.32 -0.46
N SER A 102 5.49 -1.17 0.19
CA SER A 102 4.89 -0.88 1.50
C SER A 102 3.36 -0.93 1.46
N LYS A 103 2.76 -0.42 0.38
CA LYS A 103 1.31 -0.45 0.16
C LYS A 103 0.78 -1.86 -0.12
N PHE A 104 1.52 -2.65 -0.87
CA PHE A 104 1.14 -4.05 -1.11
C PHE A 104 1.31 -4.89 0.15
N LEU A 105 2.42 -4.72 0.87
CA LEU A 105 2.66 -5.39 2.14
C LEU A 105 1.59 -5.05 3.17
N SER A 106 1.21 -3.77 3.31
CA SER A 106 0.14 -3.39 4.25
C SER A 106 -1.17 -4.12 3.94
N LYS A 107 -1.56 -4.21 2.65
CA LYS A 107 -2.73 -4.99 2.23
C LYS A 107 -2.56 -6.47 2.54
N ARG A 108 -1.40 -7.08 2.24
CA ARG A 108 -1.19 -8.51 2.52
C ARG A 108 -1.27 -8.83 4.00
N LEU A 109 -0.71 -7.97 4.86
CA LEU A 109 -0.76 -8.10 6.31
C LEU A 109 -2.18 -7.91 6.86
N VAL A 110 -2.87 -6.82 6.49
CA VAL A 110 -4.24 -6.52 6.96
C VAL A 110 -5.22 -7.60 6.54
N TYR A 111 -5.12 -8.09 5.31
CA TYR A 111 -6.05 -9.08 4.77
C TYR A 111 -5.61 -10.53 4.97
N GLY A 112 -4.48 -10.77 5.61
CA GLY A 112 -3.94 -12.13 5.86
C GLY A 112 -3.64 -12.90 4.57
N LEU A 113 -3.21 -12.20 3.52
CA LEU A 113 -2.95 -12.75 2.19
C LEU A 113 -1.51 -13.22 1.98
N SER A 114 -0.60 -13.00 2.93
CA SER A 114 0.80 -13.45 2.81
C SER A 114 0.91 -14.97 2.83
N ILE A 115 1.72 -15.56 1.93
CA ILE A 115 1.95 -17.02 1.89
C ILE A 115 2.60 -17.50 3.19
N SER A 116 3.69 -16.84 3.59
CA SER A 116 4.47 -17.16 4.78
C SER A 116 5.03 -15.88 5.39
N GLU A 117 5.00 -15.77 6.71
CA GLU A 117 5.63 -14.66 7.44
C GLU A 117 7.16 -14.71 7.31
N ASP A 118 7.74 -15.92 7.22
CA ASP A 118 9.19 -16.11 7.05
C ASP A 118 9.67 -15.58 5.69
N SER A 119 8.92 -15.85 4.61
CA SER A 119 9.26 -15.36 3.26
C SER A 119 9.17 -13.84 3.16
N GLU A 120 8.20 -13.23 3.84
CA GLU A 120 8.10 -11.77 3.91
C GLU A 120 9.26 -11.17 4.73
N GLY A 121 9.62 -11.81 5.84
CA GLY A 121 10.79 -11.46 6.65
C GLY A 121 12.11 -11.58 5.89
N SER A 122 12.27 -12.65 5.10
CA SER A 122 13.40 -12.85 4.18
C SER A 122 13.50 -11.71 3.17
N MET A 123 12.40 -11.36 2.50
CA MET A 123 12.38 -10.26 1.51
C MET A 123 12.75 -8.91 2.15
N ILE A 124 12.22 -8.59 3.33
CA ILE A 124 12.59 -7.36 4.05
C ILE A 124 14.08 -7.36 4.43
N SER A 125 14.62 -8.51 4.83
CA SER A 125 16.04 -8.63 5.19
C SER A 125 16.95 -8.37 3.99
N LYS A 126 16.61 -8.91 2.82
CA LYS A 126 17.33 -8.62 1.57
C LYS A 126 17.25 -7.15 1.16
N LEU A 127 16.10 -6.51 1.33
CA LEU A 127 15.95 -5.06 1.09
C LEU A 127 16.79 -4.23 2.08
N LYS A 128 16.88 -4.67 3.34
CA LYS A 128 17.69 -4.02 4.38
C LYS A 128 19.18 -4.11 4.07
N GLU A 129 19.65 -5.24 3.56
CA GLU A 129 21.05 -5.42 3.16
C GLU A 129 21.44 -4.45 2.03
N LEU A 130 20.58 -4.28 1.01
CA LEU A 130 20.87 -3.42 -0.13
C LEU A 130 20.69 -1.92 0.12
N CYS A 131 19.70 -1.53 0.93
CA CYS A 131 19.29 -0.13 1.08
C CYS A 131 19.47 0.43 2.49
N GLY A 132 19.88 -0.40 3.45
CA GLY A 132 20.08 -0.02 4.84
C GLY A 132 18.81 -0.06 5.69
N PHE A 133 19.01 0.20 6.99
CA PHE A 133 17.97 0.11 8.02
C PHE A 133 16.83 1.11 7.83
N ASP A 134 17.13 2.37 7.56
CA ASP A 134 16.11 3.43 7.40
C ASP A 134 15.15 3.18 6.22
N TYR A 135 15.56 2.38 5.24
CA TYR A 135 14.71 2.01 4.11
C TYR A 135 13.65 0.98 4.52
N THR A 136 13.97 0.06 5.42
CA THR A 136 13.05 -1.03 5.83
C THR A 136 12.36 -0.78 7.16
N LEU A 137 12.73 0.26 7.91
CA LEU A 137 12.21 0.57 9.24
C LEU A 137 10.67 0.51 9.33
N LYS A 138 9.96 1.16 8.39
CA LYS A 138 8.48 1.13 8.35
C LYS A 138 7.94 -0.29 8.08
N LEU A 139 8.57 -1.03 7.18
CA LEU A 139 8.18 -2.41 6.84
C LEU A 139 8.33 -3.34 8.06
N GLN A 140 9.46 -3.23 8.76
CA GLN A 140 9.71 -3.98 9.99
C GLN A 140 8.71 -3.63 11.08
N ARG A 141 8.40 -2.33 11.23
CA ARG A 141 7.41 -1.88 12.21
C ARG A 141 6.01 -2.43 11.92
N MET A 142 5.61 -2.53 10.64
CA MET A 142 4.34 -3.17 10.27
C MET A 142 4.27 -4.63 10.76
N PHE A 143 5.35 -5.41 10.64
CA PHE A 143 5.41 -6.78 11.17
C PHE A 143 5.25 -6.83 12.70
N THR A 144 5.99 -5.97 13.40
CA THR A 144 5.90 -5.89 14.86
C THR A 144 4.49 -5.53 15.31
N ASP A 145 3.86 -4.54 14.66
CA ASP A 145 2.50 -4.10 15.00
C ASP A 145 1.47 -5.23 14.79
N VAL A 146 1.57 -6.01 13.70
CA VAL A 146 0.67 -7.16 13.46
C VAL A 146 0.79 -8.20 14.56
N ASN A 147 2.01 -8.55 14.96
CA ASN A 147 2.23 -9.57 15.99
C ASN A 147 1.74 -9.11 17.36
N LEU A 148 2.06 -7.86 17.74
CA LEU A 148 1.54 -7.26 18.96
C LEU A 148 0.00 -7.20 18.95
N SER A 149 -0.60 -6.89 17.80
CA SER A 149 -2.05 -6.86 17.67
C SER A 149 -2.68 -8.24 17.81
N LYS A 150 -2.07 -9.30 17.26
CA LYS A 150 -2.57 -10.67 17.43
C LYS A 150 -2.56 -11.09 18.90
N ASP A 151 -1.52 -10.74 19.64
CA ASP A 151 -1.43 -11.06 21.06
C ASP A 151 -2.41 -10.24 21.89
N PHE A 152 -2.63 -8.97 21.54
CA PHE A 152 -3.69 -8.16 22.13
C PHE A 152 -5.08 -8.76 21.86
N ASP A 153 -5.36 -9.16 20.62
CA ASP A 153 -6.66 -9.71 20.20
C ASP A 153 -6.95 -11.04 20.92
N LYS A 154 -5.96 -11.92 21.11
CA LYS A 154 -6.12 -13.15 21.93
C LYS A 154 -6.66 -12.83 23.33
N GLY A 155 -6.05 -11.85 24.01
CA GLY A 155 -6.50 -11.44 25.34
C GLY A 155 -7.86 -10.75 25.33
N PHE A 156 -8.23 -10.10 24.23
CA PHE A 156 -9.57 -9.53 24.05
C PHE A 156 -10.63 -10.61 23.79
N GLN A 157 -10.32 -11.65 23.01
CA GLN A 157 -11.26 -12.74 22.72
C GLN A 157 -11.80 -13.40 24.00
N ASP A 158 -10.96 -13.56 25.02
CA ASP A 158 -11.38 -14.16 26.29
C ASP A 158 -12.41 -13.30 27.03
N VAL A 159 -12.28 -11.97 26.95
CA VAL A 159 -13.25 -11.01 27.51
C VAL A 159 -14.50 -10.93 26.63
N PHE A 160 -14.33 -11.00 25.31
CA PHE A 160 -15.42 -10.83 24.35
C PHE A 160 -16.37 -12.03 24.30
N LYS A 161 -15.88 -13.25 24.51
CA LYS A 161 -16.69 -14.47 24.61
C LYS A 161 -17.69 -14.44 25.76
N ASN A 162 -17.37 -13.75 26.85
CA ASN A 162 -18.25 -13.59 28.01
C ASN A 162 -19.29 -12.48 27.83
N SER A 163 -19.43 -11.96 26.61
CA SER A 163 -20.23 -10.79 26.32
C SER A 163 -21.51 -11.18 25.58
N ASP A 164 -22.59 -10.41 25.75
CA ASP A 164 -23.91 -10.73 25.16
C ASP A 164 -23.98 -10.62 23.62
N LEU A 165 -22.87 -10.29 22.95
CA LEU A 165 -22.83 -10.11 21.50
C LEU A 165 -22.66 -11.47 20.81
N LYS A 166 -23.68 -11.89 20.07
CA LYS A 166 -23.68 -13.12 19.25
C LYS A 166 -22.94 -12.93 17.91
N MET A 167 -21.72 -12.39 17.95
CA MET A 167 -20.89 -12.22 16.76
C MET A 167 -19.45 -12.60 17.06
N ASP A 168 -18.72 -13.06 16.04
CA ASP A 168 -17.26 -13.16 16.12
C ASP A 168 -16.66 -11.81 15.71
N PHE A 169 -15.74 -11.29 16.51
CA PHE A 169 -15.11 -10.00 16.26
C PHE A 169 -13.61 -10.11 16.48
N SER A 170 -12.80 -9.66 15.52
CA SER A 170 -11.35 -9.59 15.63
C SER A 170 -10.86 -8.27 15.05
N SER A 171 -9.77 -7.74 15.61
CA SER A 171 -9.25 -6.42 15.31
C SER A 171 -7.76 -6.42 15.01
N LEU A 172 -7.33 -5.43 14.23
CA LEU A 172 -5.93 -5.11 14.02
C LEU A 172 -5.67 -3.68 14.48
N ILE A 173 -4.83 -3.53 15.50
CA ILE A 173 -4.40 -2.25 16.06
C ILE A 173 -3.02 -1.92 15.53
N LEU A 174 -2.94 -0.86 14.75
CA LEU A 174 -1.77 -0.51 13.93
C LEU A 174 -1.29 0.90 14.29
N SER A 175 0.03 1.15 14.22
CA SER A 175 0.57 2.49 14.46
C SER A 175 0.40 3.41 13.24
N THR A 176 0.02 4.66 13.45
CA THR A 176 -0.24 5.59 12.34
C THR A 176 1.02 5.99 11.56
N SER A 177 2.22 5.87 12.14
CA SER A 177 3.46 6.35 11.54
C SER A 177 4.11 5.37 10.54
N ALA A 178 3.86 4.07 10.71
CA ALA A 178 4.49 3.02 9.89
C ALA A 178 3.63 2.59 8.69
N TRP A 179 2.31 2.77 8.77
CA TRP A 179 1.38 2.20 7.82
C TRP A 179 0.93 3.22 6.77
N PRO A 180 0.94 2.87 5.47
CA PRO A 180 0.44 3.74 4.40
C PRO A 180 -1.09 3.63 4.28
N LEU A 181 -1.80 3.81 5.40
CA LEU A 181 -3.26 3.75 5.48
C LEU A 181 -3.77 5.17 5.71
N SER A 182 -4.54 5.69 4.76
CA SER A 182 -5.17 7.00 4.89
C SER A 182 -6.46 6.91 5.70
N ILE A 183 -6.69 7.93 6.52
CA ILE A 183 -7.99 8.12 7.15
C ILE A 183 -8.91 8.65 6.05
N PRO A 184 -10.02 7.96 5.74
CA PRO A 184 -10.93 8.43 4.71
C PRO A 184 -11.62 9.71 5.16
N SER A 185 -11.92 10.60 4.22
CA SER A 185 -12.66 11.85 4.47
C SER A 185 -14.17 11.64 4.60
N CYS A 186 -14.67 10.41 4.44
CA CYS A 186 -16.09 10.12 4.48
C CYS A 186 -16.58 10.01 5.94
N ASN A 187 -17.71 10.64 6.21
CA ASN A 187 -18.51 10.31 7.39
C ASN A 187 -19.15 8.94 7.11
N PHE A 188 -19.01 7.99 8.04
CA PHE A 188 -19.64 6.68 7.89
C PHE A 188 -20.43 6.37 9.15
N ASN A 189 -21.73 6.11 8.95
CA ASN A 189 -22.61 5.67 10.02
C ASN A 189 -22.48 4.15 10.17
N CYS A 190 -21.66 3.74 11.14
CA CYS A 190 -21.45 2.33 11.41
C CYS A 190 -22.72 1.68 12.00
N PRO A 191 -23.17 0.51 11.50
CA PRO A 191 -24.30 -0.23 12.04
C PRO A 191 -24.23 -0.43 13.56
N THR A 192 -25.37 -0.38 14.24
CA THR A 192 -25.44 -0.33 15.70
C THR A 192 -24.81 -1.56 16.37
N GLU A 193 -24.95 -2.73 15.74
CA GLU A 193 -24.39 -4.00 16.19
C GLU A 193 -22.86 -3.95 16.20
N LEU A 194 -22.26 -3.41 15.14
CA LEU A 194 -20.81 -3.25 15.02
C LEU A 194 -20.28 -2.19 15.98
N LYS A 195 -21.04 -1.10 16.16
CA LYS A 195 -20.68 -0.01 17.08
C LYS A 195 -20.52 -0.53 18.51
N LYS A 196 -21.41 -1.40 18.99
CA LYS A 196 -21.29 -2.05 20.30
C LYS A 196 -20.00 -2.85 20.45
N ALA A 197 -19.60 -3.59 19.41
CA ALA A 197 -18.34 -4.34 19.43
C ALA A 197 -17.12 -3.41 19.44
N ILE A 198 -17.15 -2.34 18.64
CA ILE A 198 -16.13 -1.28 18.58
C ILE A 198 -15.97 -0.58 19.94
N ASP A 199 -17.07 -0.26 20.62
CA ASP A 199 -17.04 0.40 21.93
C ASP A 199 -16.42 -0.51 23.00
N LYS A 200 -16.75 -1.81 22.99
CA LYS A 200 -16.17 -2.78 23.93
C LYS A 200 -14.65 -2.92 23.77
N ILE A 201 -14.16 -3.04 22.53
CA ILE A 201 -12.71 -3.13 22.32
C ILE A 201 -12.01 -1.80 22.61
N THR A 202 -12.64 -0.67 22.33
CA THR A 202 -12.10 0.65 22.65
C THR A 202 -11.96 0.80 24.17
N GLY A 203 -12.98 0.36 24.93
CA GLY A 203 -12.90 0.27 26.39
C GLY A 203 -11.75 -0.61 26.87
N TYR A 204 -11.64 -1.84 26.33
CA TYR A 204 -10.56 -2.76 26.66
C TYR A 204 -9.16 -2.24 26.30
N TYR A 205 -9.04 -1.49 25.22
CA TYR A 205 -7.78 -0.85 24.84
C TYR A 205 -7.38 0.24 25.85
N ASN A 206 -8.33 1.08 26.26
CA ASN A 206 -8.10 2.19 27.17
C ASN A 206 -7.71 1.73 28.59
N THR A 207 -8.10 0.53 29.01
CA THR A 207 -7.65 -0.02 30.31
C THR A 207 -6.17 -0.43 30.28
N LYS A 208 -5.65 -0.84 29.13
CA LYS A 208 -4.25 -1.28 28.96
C LYS A 208 -3.32 -0.16 28.48
N HIS A 209 -3.84 0.83 27.78
CA HIS A 209 -3.06 1.90 27.17
C HIS A 209 -3.67 3.26 27.50
N SER A 210 -2.94 4.06 28.28
CA SER A 210 -3.29 5.45 28.57
C SER A 210 -2.64 6.41 27.57
N GLY A 211 -3.31 7.54 27.29
CA GLY A 211 -2.78 8.62 26.45
C GLY A 211 -2.77 8.35 24.94
N ARG A 212 -3.49 7.34 24.46
CA ARG A 212 -3.62 7.01 23.03
C ARG A 212 -5.07 7.12 22.58
N LYS A 213 -5.27 7.49 21.31
CA LYS A 213 -6.60 7.57 20.68
C LYS A 213 -6.67 6.58 19.51
N LEU A 214 -7.71 5.75 19.50
CA LEU A 214 -7.99 4.86 18.37
C LEU A 214 -8.76 5.61 17.28
N THR A 215 -8.42 5.32 16.03
CA THR A 215 -9.15 5.78 14.84
C THR A 215 -9.49 4.56 13.99
N TRP A 216 -10.77 4.35 13.73
CA TRP A 216 -11.26 3.19 12.99
C TRP A 216 -11.21 3.43 11.49
N LEU A 217 -10.68 2.45 10.74
CA LEU A 217 -10.57 2.49 9.29
C LEU A 217 -11.53 1.47 8.65
N HIS A 218 -12.79 1.87 8.48
CA HIS A 218 -13.86 0.99 7.99
C HIS A 218 -13.67 0.51 6.55
N GLN A 219 -12.94 1.27 5.72
CA GLN A 219 -12.62 0.89 4.34
C GLN A 219 -11.74 -0.37 4.25
N HIS A 220 -11.01 -0.69 5.31
CA HIS A 220 -10.18 -1.91 5.39
C HIS A 220 -10.86 -3.03 6.17
N ALA A 221 -11.98 -2.75 6.83
CA ALA A 221 -12.72 -3.74 7.60
C ALA A 221 -13.64 -4.58 6.71
N ARG A 222 -13.72 -5.87 7.03
CA ARG A 222 -14.49 -6.88 6.31
C ARG A 222 -15.19 -7.79 7.32
N GLY A 223 -16.26 -8.44 6.88
CA GLY A 223 -16.98 -9.40 7.71
C GLY A 223 -17.75 -10.42 6.87
N GLU A 224 -18.40 -11.34 7.56
CA GLU A 224 -19.28 -12.33 6.96
C GLU A 224 -20.70 -12.14 7.48
N ILE A 225 -21.67 -12.03 6.56
CA ILE A 225 -23.09 -11.94 6.89
C ILE A 225 -23.74 -13.26 6.51
N LYS A 226 -24.51 -13.83 7.44
CA LYS A 226 -25.42 -14.94 7.14
C LYS A 226 -26.76 -14.36 6.68
N ALA A 227 -27.08 -14.56 5.42
CA ALA A 227 -28.32 -14.09 4.80
C ALA A 227 -29.29 -15.26 4.64
N SER A 228 -30.48 -15.13 5.23
CA SER A 228 -31.58 -16.08 5.08
C SER A 228 -32.52 -15.59 3.97
N PHE A 229 -32.82 -16.46 3.00
CA PHE A 229 -33.76 -16.15 1.92
C PHE A 229 -34.96 -17.10 2.01
N PRO A 230 -36.20 -16.63 1.76
CA PRO A 230 -37.41 -17.45 1.87
C PRO A 230 -37.36 -18.73 1.02
N ASN A 231 -36.75 -18.64 -0.17
CA ASN A 231 -36.69 -19.72 -1.15
C ASN A 231 -35.45 -20.63 -1.01
N SER A 232 -34.65 -20.48 0.04
CA SER A 232 -33.49 -21.32 0.34
C SER A 232 -33.56 -21.91 1.74
N LYS A 233 -33.49 -23.24 1.85
CA LYS A 233 -33.44 -23.94 3.15
C LYS A 233 -32.13 -23.71 3.91
N ILE A 234 -31.05 -23.39 3.20
CA ILE A 234 -29.72 -23.17 3.77
C ILE A 234 -29.38 -21.69 3.62
N PRO A 235 -29.00 -20.98 4.72
CA PRO A 235 -28.60 -19.59 4.63
C PRO A 235 -27.30 -19.45 3.84
N TYR A 236 -27.20 -18.37 3.05
CA TYR A 236 -25.99 -18.03 2.34
C TYR A 236 -25.05 -17.23 3.24
N THR A 237 -23.74 -17.42 3.08
CA THR A 237 -22.72 -16.60 3.76
C THR A 237 -22.09 -15.64 2.75
N PHE A 238 -22.28 -14.35 2.96
CA PHE A 238 -21.69 -13.29 2.14
C PHE A 238 -20.44 -12.73 2.81
N GLN A 239 -19.30 -12.78 2.13
CA GLN A 239 -18.10 -12.07 2.54
C GLN A 239 -18.14 -10.66 1.96
N VAL A 240 -18.20 -9.67 2.82
CA VAL A 240 -18.50 -8.28 2.46
C VAL A 240 -17.52 -7.31 3.12
N SER A 241 -17.34 -6.14 2.52
CA SER A 241 -16.74 -5.00 3.21
C SER A 241 -17.71 -4.43 4.25
N THR A 242 -17.21 -3.60 5.17
CA THR A 242 -18.08 -2.93 6.17
C THR A 242 -19.10 -2.00 5.52
N TYR A 243 -18.74 -1.35 4.42
CA TYR A 243 -19.66 -0.50 3.65
C TYR A 243 -20.76 -1.32 2.98
N GLN A 244 -20.40 -2.47 2.41
CA GLN A 244 -21.36 -3.42 1.86
C GLN A 244 -22.29 -3.96 2.96
N MET A 245 -21.74 -4.24 4.15
CA MET A 245 -22.53 -4.70 5.29
C MET A 245 -23.54 -3.66 5.75
N ALA A 246 -23.14 -2.39 5.85
CA ALA A 246 -24.05 -1.32 6.21
C ALA A 246 -25.24 -1.20 5.23
N ILE A 247 -24.98 -1.28 3.92
CA ILE A 247 -26.04 -1.23 2.91
C ILE A 247 -26.98 -2.44 3.03
N LEU A 248 -26.43 -3.65 3.18
CA LEU A 248 -27.25 -4.87 3.26
C LEU A 248 -28.13 -4.93 4.52
N LEU A 249 -27.64 -4.41 5.65
CA LEU A 249 -28.40 -4.42 6.90
C LEU A 249 -29.65 -3.55 6.86
N LEU A 250 -29.69 -2.50 6.02
CA LEU A 250 -30.88 -1.66 5.85
C LEU A 250 -32.09 -2.45 5.33
N PHE A 251 -31.84 -3.51 4.55
CA PHE A 251 -32.89 -4.36 3.98
C PHE A 251 -33.52 -5.33 4.98
N ASN A 252 -33.06 -5.36 6.23
CA ASN A 252 -33.74 -6.10 7.30
C ASN A 252 -34.99 -5.35 7.82
N ASP A 253 -35.01 -4.02 7.71
CA ASP A 253 -36.11 -3.18 8.16
C ASP A 253 -37.07 -2.77 7.03
N LYS A 254 -36.54 -2.66 5.80
CA LYS A 254 -37.29 -2.24 4.60
C LYS A 254 -36.97 -3.11 3.39
N ASP A 255 -38.02 -3.60 2.73
CA ASP A 255 -37.87 -4.42 1.52
C ASP A 255 -37.40 -3.62 0.28
N GLU A 256 -37.77 -2.34 0.22
CA GLU A 256 -37.46 -1.42 -0.89
C GLU A 256 -36.93 -0.10 -0.32
N ILE A 257 -35.78 0.35 -0.82
CA ILE A 257 -35.08 1.53 -0.34
C ILE A 257 -34.62 2.38 -1.53
N THR A 258 -34.77 3.69 -1.42
CA THR A 258 -34.27 4.66 -2.42
C THR A 258 -32.78 4.94 -2.25
N PHE A 259 -32.12 5.43 -3.31
CA PHE A 259 -30.70 5.80 -3.23
C PHE A 259 -30.43 6.87 -2.16
N ASP A 260 -31.32 7.87 -2.05
CA ASP A 260 -31.18 8.96 -1.08
C ASP A 260 -31.32 8.48 0.37
N GLU A 261 -32.19 7.51 0.63
CA GLU A 261 -32.29 6.87 1.95
C GLU A 261 -31.01 6.11 2.31
N ILE A 262 -30.44 5.33 1.36
CA ILE A 262 -29.16 4.65 1.60
C ILE A 262 -28.05 5.66 1.93
N LYS A 263 -28.02 6.78 1.20
CA LYS A 263 -27.07 7.87 1.43
C LYS A 263 -27.25 8.51 2.81
N SER A 264 -28.48 8.80 3.21
CA SER A 264 -28.79 9.40 4.51
C SER A 264 -28.42 8.47 5.67
N GLU A 265 -28.79 7.19 5.57
CA GLU A 265 -28.55 6.21 6.64
C GLU A 265 -27.07 5.84 6.78
N THR A 266 -26.35 5.64 5.66
CA THR A 266 -24.95 5.19 5.69
C THR A 266 -23.92 6.32 5.71
N ALA A 267 -24.31 7.53 5.29
CA ALA A 267 -23.46 8.71 5.06
C ALA A 267 -22.34 8.52 4.00
N LEU A 268 -22.40 7.45 3.20
CA LEU A 268 -21.40 7.14 2.16
C LEU A 268 -21.48 8.11 0.96
N SER A 269 -20.38 8.23 0.21
CA SER A 269 -20.34 8.99 -1.04
C SER A 269 -21.04 8.25 -2.18
N ASP A 270 -21.52 9.02 -3.16
CA ASP A 270 -22.28 8.47 -4.29
C ASP A 270 -21.47 7.45 -5.09
N ASP A 271 -20.16 7.68 -5.26
CA ASP A 271 -19.25 6.74 -5.93
C ASP A 271 -19.13 5.39 -5.20
N LEU A 272 -19.04 5.42 -3.86
CA LEU A 272 -18.96 4.21 -3.05
C LEU A 272 -20.28 3.44 -3.06
N ILE A 273 -21.41 4.15 -2.98
CA ILE A 273 -22.74 3.52 -3.03
C ILE A 273 -22.93 2.87 -4.40
N ASN A 274 -22.72 3.60 -5.50
CA ASN A 274 -22.84 3.08 -6.86
C ASN A 274 -21.91 1.89 -7.11
N GLY A 275 -20.66 1.98 -6.65
CA GLY A 275 -19.70 0.88 -6.74
C GLY A 275 -20.21 -0.40 -6.05
N ASN A 276 -20.68 -0.29 -4.81
CA ASN A 276 -21.20 -1.42 -4.04
C ASN A 276 -22.52 -1.96 -4.59
N LEU A 277 -23.46 -1.09 -4.99
CA LEU A 277 -24.71 -1.49 -5.63
C LEU A 277 -24.46 -2.25 -6.93
N SER A 278 -23.50 -1.81 -7.75
CA SER A 278 -23.15 -2.51 -8.99
C SER A 278 -22.72 -3.96 -8.74
N ILE A 279 -22.08 -4.25 -7.59
CA ILE A 279 -21.67 -5.59 -7.19
C ILE A 279 -22.92 -6.41 -6.79
N PHE A 280 -23.82 -5.84 -6.00
CA PHE A 280 -25.03 -6.52 -5.55
C PHE A 280 -26.01 -6.81 -6.69
N LEU A 281 -26.18 -5.88 -7.63
CA LEU A 281 -27.01 -6.04 -8.82
C LEU A 281 -26.44 -7.12 -9.76
N LYS A 282 -25.13 -7.12 -9.99
CA LYS A 282 -24.46 -8.20 -10.77
C LYS A 282 -24.58 -9.56 -10.10
N ALA A 283 -24.51 -9.60 -8.78
CA ALA A 283 -24.74 -10.81 -8.01
C ALA A 283 -26.22 -11.21 -7.96
N LYS A 284 -27.16 -10.35 -8.40
CA LYS A 284 -28.62 -10.53 -8.31
C LYS A 284 -29.12 -10.67 -6.87
N ILE A 285 -28.41 -10.11 -5.90
CA ILE A 285 -28.84 -10.08 -4.49
C ILE A 285 -29.86 -8.95 -4.28
N LEU A 286 -29.62 -7.83 -4.94
CA LEU A 286 -30.54 -6.71 -5.04
C LEU A 286 -31.03 -6.61 -6.49
N ILE A 287 -32.23 -6.05 -6.68
CA ILE A 287 -32.84 -5.78 -7.97
C ILE A 287 -33.31 -4.32 -8.01
N GLU A 288 -33.25 -3.72 -9.19
CA GLU A 288 -33.74 -2.36 -9.41
C GLU A 288 -35.20 -2.43 -9.89
N ASN A 289 -36.09 -1.70 -9.22
CA ASN A 289 -37.51 -1.62 -9.54
C ASN A 289 -37.95 -0.15 -9.53
N ASN A 290 -38.23 0.42 -10.71
CA ASN A 290 -38.72 1.80 -10.88
C ASN A 290 -37.89 2.88 -10.13
N GLY A 291 -36.56 2.79 -10.20
CA GLY A 291 -35.65 3.72 -9.51
C GLY A 291 -35.47 3.47 -8.01
N LYS A 292 -36.09 2.42 -7.46
CA LYS A 292 -35.84 1.91 -6.11
C LYS A 292 -35.02 0.63 -6.14
N ILE A 293 -34.31 0.38 -5.06
CA ILE A 293 -33.51 -0.82 -4.88
C ILE A 293 -34.29 -1.75 -3.95
N LYS A 294 -34.53 -2.97 -4.41
CA LYS A 294 -35.32 -3.98 -3.70
C LYS A 294 -34.46 -5.22 -3.42
N TYR A 295 -34.67 -5.86 -2.28
CA TYR A 295 -34.04 -7.15 -2.01
C TYR A 295 -34.64 -8.26 -2.90
N ASN A 296 -33.81 -9.15 -3.42
CA ASN A 296 -34.28 -10.25 -4.26
C ASN A 296 -34.70 -11.47 -3.41
N SER A 297 -36.01 -11.64 -3.18
CA SER A 297 -36.57 -12.79 -2.47
C SER A 297 -36.32 -14.14 -3.17
N ASP A 298 -36.13 -14.13 -4.50
CA ASP A 298 -35.93 -15.31 -5.34
C ASP A 298 -34.45 -15.64 -5.58
N TYR A 299 -33.55 -15.02 -4.82
CA TYR A 299 -32.12 -15.23 -4.95
C TYR A 299 -31.74 -16.72 -4.79
N LYS A 300 -31.00 -17.24 -5.77
CA LYS A 300 -30.45 -18.59 -5.76
C LYS A 300 -29.00 -18.58 -6.23
N SER A 301 -28.14 -19.23 -5.46
CA SER A 301 -26.74 -19.44 -5.81
C SER A 301 -26.36 -20.90 -5.64
N LYS A 302 -25.50 -21.40 -6.55
CA LYS A 302 -24.88 -22.72 -6.43
C LYS A 302 -23.86 -22.79 -5.29
N LYS A 303 -23.32 -21.63 -4.86
CA LYS A 303 -22.32 -21.53 -3.79
C LYS A 303 -22.99 -21.06 -2.51
N ALA A 304 -22.79 -21.81 -1.43
CA ALA A 304 -23.25 -21.43 -0.09
C ALA A 304 -22.49 -20.20 0.45
N LYS A 305 -21.20 -20.08 0.11
CA LYS A 305 -20.34 -18.95 0.50
C LYS A 305 -19.95 -18.13 -0.73
N ILE A 306 -20.24 -16.84 -0.70
CA ILE A 306 -20.06 -15.92 -1.84
C ILE A 306 -19.20 -14.75 -1.40
N ASN A 307 -18.14 -14.46 -2.16
CA ASN A 307 -17.30 -13.30 -1.92
C ASN A 307 -17.81 -12.11 -2.74
N LEU A 308 -18.33 -11.09 -2.06
CA LEU A 308 -18.79 -9.82 -2.63
C LEU A 308 -17.76 -8.70 -2.42
N ASN A 309 -16.79 -8.90 -1.53
CA ASN A 309 -15.70 -7.97 -1.29
C ASN A 309 -14.65 -8.09 -2.41
N VAL A 310 -15.03 -7.65 -3.60
CA VAL A 310 -14.20 -7.67 -4.81
C VAL A 310 -13.73 -6.24 -5.11
N PRO A 311 -12.42 -6.01 -5.28
CA PRO A 311 -11.91 -4.67 -5.58
C PRO A 311 -12.41 -4.16 -6.93
N ILE A 312 -12.81 -2.89 -6.99
CA ILE A 312 -13.30 -2.26 -8.21
C ILE A 312 -12.08 -1.87 -9.07
N LYS A 313 -12.07 -2.27 -10.35
CA LYS A 313 -10.92 -2.03 -11.26
C LYS A 313 -10.53 -0.56 -11.40
N THR A 314 -11.52 0.34 -11.38
CA THR A 314 -11.31 1.79 -11.47
C THR A 314 -10.53 2.32 -10.27
N GLU A 315 -10.83 1.83 -9.06
CA GLU A 315 -10.13 2.23 -7.83
C GLU A 315 -8.64 1.86 -7.89
N GLN A 316 -8.29 0.71 -8.48
CA GLN A 316 -6.89 0.26 -8.58
C GLN A 316 -6.02 1.19 -9.44
N LYS A 317 -6.60 1.81 -10.49
CA LYS A 317 -5.87 2.78 -11.33
C LYS A 317 -5.66 4.09 -10.58
N ILE A 318 -6.72 4.61 -9.98
CA ILE A 318 -6.70 5.83 -9.16
C ILE A 318 -5.68 5.67 -8.02
N GLU A 319 -5.67 4.52 -7.34
CA GLU A 319 -4.70 4.20 -6.29
C GLU A 319 -3.26 4.28 -6.77
N SER A 320 -2.97 3.82 -8.00
CA SER A 320 -1.63 3.81 -8.54
C SER A 320 -1.14 5.23 -8.80
N GLU A 321 -2.00 6.05 -9.44
CA GLU A 321 -1.72 7.46 -9.72
C GLU A 321 -1.53 8.28 -8.44
N GLU A 322 -2.36 8.05 -7.43
CA GLU A 322 -2.21 8.67 -6.11
C GLU A 322 -0.88 8.26 -5.45
N THR A 323 -0.46 7.01 -5.61
CA THR A 323 0.82 6.53 -5.05
C THR A 323 1.99 7.25 -5.72
N HIS A 324 1.95 7.42 -7.04
CA HIS A 324 2.96 8.22 -7.77
C HIS A 324 2.98 9.68 -7.33
N LYS A 325 1.81 10.31 -7.15
CA LYS A 325 1.73 11.69 -6.62
C LYS A 325 2.36 11.81 -5.23
N ASN A 326 2.05 10.88 -4.33
CA ASN A 326 2.62 10.85 -2.99
C ASN A 326 4.15 10.67 -2.99
N VAL A 327 4.70 9.89 -3.93
CA VAL A 327 6.16 9.76 -4.08
C VAL A 327 6.79 11.10 -4.49
N GLU A 328 6.19 11.80 -5.46
CA GLU A 328 6.69 13.10 -5.91
C GLU A 328 6.64 14.18 -4.81
N GLU A 329 5.60 14.15 -3.97
CA GLU A 329 5.51 15.02 -2.79
C GLU A 329 6.57 14.67 -1.73
N ASP A 330 6.75 13.38 -1.42
CA ASP A 330 7.78 12.92 -0.49
C ASP A 330 9.18 13.34 -0.98
N ARG A 331 9.47 13.21 -2.29
CA ARG A 331 10.74 13.63 -2.90
C ARG A 331 11.05 15.10 -2.64
N LYS A 332 10.06 15.99 -2.78
CA LYS A 332 10.24 17.43 -2.48
C LYS A 332 10.66 17.65 -1.03
N LEU A 333 10.03 16.96 -0.09
CA LEU A 333 10.38 17.06 1.33
C LEU A 333 11.76 16.49 1.62
N TYR A 334 12.13 15.35 1.00
CA TYR A 334 13.47 14.78 1.13
C TYR A 334 14.56 15.70 0.58
N ILE A 335 14.33 16.34 -0.58
CA ILE A 335 15.25 17.31 -1.17
C ILE A 335 15.40 18.52 -0.25
N GLN A 336 14.31 19.10 0.24
CA GLN A 336 14.35 20.23 1.18
C GLN A 336 15.14 19.87 2.45
N ALA A 337 14.87 18.71 3.06
CA ALA A 337 15.57 18.25 4.25
C ALA A 337 17.07 17.99 3.99
N ALA A 338 17.44 17.49 2.82
CA ALA A 338 18.84 17.32 2.42
C ALA A 338 19.56 18.67 2.28
N ILE A 339 18.94 19.63 1.59
CA ILE A 339 19.48 20.99 1.43
C ILE A 339 19.72 21.63 2.79
N VAL A 340 18.70 21.65 3.68
CA VAL A 340 18.82 22.24 5.02
C VAL A 340 19.94 21.58 5.83
N ARG A 341 20.08 20.25 5.76
CA ARG A 341 21.13 19.52 6.48
C ARG A 341 22.54 19.87 5.98
N ILE A 342 22.73 19.93 4.67
CA ILE A 342 24.01 20.32 4.04
C ILE A 342 24.35 21.76 4.40
N MET A 343 23.39 22.67 4.24
CA MET A 343 23.57 24.11 4.49
C MET A 343 23.83 24.40 5.97
N LYS A 344 23.13 23.73 6.89
CA LYS A 344 23.38 23.86 8.34
C LYS A 344 24.81 23.48 8.72
N SER A 345 25.39 22.48 8.06
CA SER A 345 26.77 22.03 8.28
C SER A 345 27.81 22.91 7.61
N ARG A 346 27.59 23.30 6.34
CA ARG A 346 28.56 24.05 5.53
C ARG A 346 28.52 25.56 5.77
N LYS A 347 27.39 26.10 6.26
CA LYS A 347 27.07 27.52 6.48
C LYS A 347 27.04 28.40 5.23
N LYS A 348 28.02 28.26 4.34
CA LYS A 348 28.13 28.98 3.07
C LYS A 348 28.54 28.01 1.96
N LEU A 349 27.82 28.00 0.85
CA LEU A 349 28.09 27.06 -0.25
C LEU A 349 27.67 27.62 -1.61
N LYS A 350 28.48 27.39 -2.65
CA LYS A 350 28.11 27.73 -4.04
C LYS A 350 26.93 26.89 -4.50
N HIS A 351 26.04 27.49 -5.29
CA HIS A 351 24.83 26.85 -5.79
C HIS A 351 25.12 25.53 -6.53
N VAL A 352 26.15 25.48 -7.38
CA VAL A 352 26.55 24.26 -8.11
C VAL A 352 26.99 23.15 -7.15
N ASN A 353 27.85 23.47 -6.19
CA ASN A 353 28.37 22.51 -5.22
C ASN A 353 27.26 21.99 -4.29
N LEU A 354 26.25 22.81 -3.98
CA LEU A 354 25.07 22.38 -3.24
C LEU A 354 24.28 21.33 -4.03
N MET A 355 24.02 21.60 -5.32
CA MET A 355 23.28 20.66 -6.17
C MET A 355 24.00 19.30 -6.25
N GLU A 356 25.32 19.29 -6.44
CA GLU A 356 26.12 18.05 -6.49
C GLU A 356 26.07 17.27 -5.17
N GLN A 357 26.18 17.96 -4.03
CA GLN A 357 26.07 17.31 -2.73
C GLN A 357 24.67 16.73 -2.47
N VAL A 358 23.61 17.45 -2.86
CA VAL A 358 22.23 16.95 -2.75
C VAL A 358 22.02 15.70 -3.61
N ILE A 359 22.50 15.68 -4.85
CA ILE A 359 22.42 14.51 -5.74
C ILE A 359 23.18 13.33 -5.11
N SER A 360 24.41 13.56 -4.65
CA SER A 360 25.25 12.52 -4.04
C SER A 360 24.64 11.94 -2.75
N GLN A 361 23.96 12.77 -1.95
CA GLN A 361 23.30 12.32 -0.73
C GLN A 361 22.03 11.50 -1.02
N LEU A 362 21.26 11.84 -2.06
CA LEU A 362 19.96 11.24 -2.35
C LEU A 362 20.03 10.05 -3.31
N GLN A 363 21.12 9.86 -4.06
CA GLN A 363 21.29 8.81 -5.07
C GLN A 363 21.05 7.37 -4.58
N SER A 364 21.17 7.14 -3.26
CA SER A 364 20.89 5.83 -2.66
C SER A 364 19.39 5.48 -2.67
N ARG A 365 18.51 6.48 -2.71
CA ARG A 365 17.04 6.35 -2.68
C ARG A 365 16.40 6.62 -4.03
N PHE A 366 16.77 7.72 -4.69
CA PHE A 366 16.26 8.10 -6.00
C PHE A 366 17.22 9.08 -6.68
N LYS A 367 17.02 9.32 -7.98
CA LYS A 367 17.82 10.25 -8.76
C LYS A 367 17.09 11.60 -8.90
N PRO A 368 17.49 12.65 -8.15
CA PRO A 368 16.77 13.91 -8.19
C PRO A 368 16.99 14.62 -9.52
N LYS A 369 15.94 15.22 -10.09
CA LYS A 369 16.10 16.10 -11.27
C LYS A 369 16.63 17.45 -10.82
N ILE A 370 17.53 18.04 -11.62
CA ILE A 370 18.10 19.36 -11.35
C ILE A 370 17.01 20.43 -11.21
N THR A 371 15.94 20.33 -12.01
CA THR A 371 14.77 21.23 -11.94
C THR A 371 14.09 21.20 -10.59
N ASP A 372 14.00 20.04 -9.95
CA ASP A 372 13.29 19.87 -8.68
C ASP A 372 14.15 20.35 -7.51
N ILE A 373 15.48 20.16 -7.59
CA ILE A 373 16.42 20.75 -6.63
C ILE A 373 16.33 22.27 -6.66
N LYS A 374 16.35 22.90 -7.85
CA LYS A 374 16.23 24.36 -8.00
C LYS A 374 14.94 24.88 -7.38
N LYS A 375 13.80 24.27 -7.70
CA LYS A 375 12.50 24.62 -7.08
C LYS A 375 12.53 24.51 -5.55
N CYS A 376 13.19 23.49 -5.01
CA CYS A 376 13.31 23.34 -3.56
C CYS A 376 14.24 24.39 -2.92
N ILE A 377 15.28 24.83 -3.63
CA ILE A 377 16.12 25.95 -3.19
C ILE A 377 15.28 27.23 -3.15
N ASP A 378 14.48 27.51 -4.18
CA ASP A 378 13.61 28.70 -4.22
C ASP A 378 12.61 28.69 -3.04
N ILE A 379 11.96 27.55 -2.78
CA ILE A 379 11.07 27.38 -1.62
C ILE A 379 11.79 27.62 -0.28
N LEU A 380 13.07 27.23 -0.16
CA LEU A 380 13.83 27.42 1.07
C LEU A 380 14.39 28.83 1.24
N LEU A 381 14.61 29.55 0.14
CA LEU A 381 14.88 31.00 0.14
C LEU A 381 13.64 31.76 0.63
N ASP A 382 12.46 31.44 0.08
CA ASP A 382 11.19 32.07 0.47
C ASP A 382 10.82 31.80 1.94
N LYS A 383 11.20 30.63 2.47
CA LYS A 383 11.00 30.25 3.88
C LYS A 383 12.12 30.74 4.81
N GLU A 384 13.09 31.50 4.30
CA GLU A 384 14.19 32.08 5.07
C GLU A 384 15.09 31.04 5.79
N TYR A 385 15.13 29.79 5.30
CA TYR A 385 16.10 28.79 5.81
C TYR A 385 17.52 29.06 5.27
N ILE A 386 17.59 29.61 4.07
CA ILE A 386 18.81 30.00 3.37
C ILE A 386 18.59 31.38 2.73
N ALA A 387 19.67 32.12 2.48
CA ALA A 387 19.67 33.38 1.75
C ALA A 387 20.78 33.38 0.70
N ARG A 388 20.70 34.27 -0.27
CA ARG A 388 21.84 34.56 -1.15
C ARG A 388 22.80 35.48 -0.43
N ASP A 389 24.09 35.26 -0.63
CA ASP A 389 25.13 36.13 -0.10
C ASP A 389 24.99 37.55 -0.68
N GLU A 390 25.32 38.56 0.13
CA GLU A 390 25.19 39.97 -0.26
C GLU A 390 26.17 40.37 -1.37
N VAL A 391 27.33 39.70 -1.45
CA VAL A 391 28.40 40.01 -2.41
C VAL A 391 28.36 39.06 -3.60
N GLU A 392 28.27 37.75 -3.36
CA GLU A 392 28.27 36.73 -4.41
C GLU A 392 26.89 36.07 -4.57
N LYS A 393 26.09 36.51 -5.56
CA LYS A 393 24.73 35.98 -5.80
C LYS A 393 24.64 34.47 -6.08
N ASP A 394 25.76 33.84 -6.48
CA ASP A 394 25.88 32.40 -6.73
C ASP A 394 26.18 31.59 -5.46
N VAL A 395 26.37 32.27 -4.33
CA VAL A 395 26.62 31.66 -3.03
C VAL A 395 25.37 31.75 -2.16
N LEU A 396 25.04 30.62 -1.55
CA LEU A 396 23.96 30.50 -0.58
C LEU A 396 24.56 30.48 0.83
N VAL A 397 23.85 31.09 1.77
CA VAL A 397 24.19 31.18 3.19
C VAL A 397 23.02 30.59 3.99
N TYR A 398 23.32 29.85 5.06
CA TYR A 398 22.33 29.30 5.97
C TYR A 398 21.91 30.32 7.04
N VAL A 399 20.61 30.50 7.26
CA VAL A 399 20.07 31.64 8.04
C VAL A 399 19.33 31.21 9.32
N ALA A 400 18.84 29.96 9.40
CA ALA A 400 17.94 29.49 10.46
C ALA A 400 18.59 28.91 11.74
#